data_AF-A0A2Z4TH37-F1
#
_entry.id   AF-A0A2Z4TH37-F1
#
_cell.length_a   1.000
_cell.length_b   1.000
_cell.length_c   1.000
_cell.angle_alpha   90.00
_cell.angle_beta   90.00
_cell.angle_gamma   90.00
#
_symmetry.space_group_name_H-M   'P 1'
#
loop_
_entity.id
_entity.type
_entity.pdbx_description
1 polymer ?
#
loop_
_entity_poly.entity_id
_entity_poly.type
_entity_poly.pdbx_seq_one_letter_code
_entity_poly.pdbx_strand_id
1 'polypeptide(L)'
;NMAEMHPILWSRITDRRLNAKHVKIHVLSTFTHRSCELADNELIFKPQSDLAILNYIANYIIQNGAVNQDFVKNHVKFKKGVTDIGYGLRPNHPLEQAAGNNGYPGSDGKPKGDPNKATDISFDEFKAFVAEYTLDKTHEISGVLKENLEALAKAYADPKVKVVSYWTMGFNQS
;
A
#
# COMPACT_ATOMS: atom_id res chain seq x y z
N ASN A 1 13.96 -2.64 4.76
CA ASN A 1 15.38 -2.91 5.09
C ASN A 1 16.01 -3.94 4.14
N MET A 2 16.44 -3.55 2.94
CA MET A 2 17.16 -4.47 2.03
C MET A 2 18.66 -4.48 2.30
N ALA A 3 19.22 -3.39 2.85
CA ALA A 3 20.64 -3.26 3.13
C ALA A 3 21.16 -4.35 4.07
N GLU A 4 20.34 -4.76 5.04
CA GLU A 4 20.73 -5.76 6.03
C GLU A 4 20.14 -7.16 5.74
N MET A 5 18.92 -7.24 5.18
CA MET A 5 18.21 -8.52 5.01
C MET A 5 18.33 -9.11 3.58
N HIS A 6 18.68 -8.29 2.59
CA HIS A 6 18.93 -8.73 1.22
C HIS A 6 20.18 -8.04 0.64
N PRO A 7 21.35 -8.13 1.30
CA PRO A 7 22.50 -7.25 1.06
C PRO A 7 23.02 -7.32 -0.39
N ILE A 8 22.99 -8.50 -1.02
CA ILE A 8 23.45 -8.65 -2.42
C ILE A 8 22.47 -8.01 -3.40
N LEU A 9 21.15 -8.08 -3.14
CA LEU A 9 20.17 -7.35 -3.95
C LEU A 9 20.31 -5.84 -3.73
N TRP A 10 20.52 -5.40 -2.49
CA TRP A 10 20.78 -3.99 -2.18
C TRP A 10 22.06 -3.46 -2.82
N SER A 11 23.12 -4.29 -2.89
CA SER A 11 24.35 -3.93 -3.61
C SER A 11 24.08 -3.66 -5.09
N ARG A 12 23.20 -4.43 -5.75
CA ARG A 12 22.80 -4.18 -7.14
C ARG A 12 21.96 -2.92 -7.31
N ILE A 13 21.06 -2.64 -6.36
CA ILE A 13 20.29 -1.39 -6.32
C ILE A 13 21.23 -0.19 -6.14
N THR A 14 22.21 -0.33 -5.24
CA THR A 14 23.23 0.69 -4.97
C THR A 14 24.06 0.98 -6.21
N ASP A 15 24.59 -0.06 -6.87
CA ASP A 15 25.33 0.07 -8.12
C ASP A 15 24.51 0.80 -9.20
N ARG A 16 23.24 0.42 -9.39
CA ARG A 16 22.35 1.09 -10.34
C ARG A 16 22.14 2.56 -9.99
N ARG A 17 21.90 2.89 -8.72
CA ARG A 17 21.64 4.28 -8.28
C ARG A 17 22.87 5.17 -8.39
N LEU A 18 24.07 4.65 -8.06
CA LEU A 18 25.31 5.42 -8.11
C LEU A 18 25.77 5.69 -9.55
N ASN A 19 25.50 4.76 -10.48
CA ASN A 19 25.90 4.90 -11.89
C ASN A 19 24.85 5.59 -12.78
N ALA A 20 23.64 5.86 -12.28
CA ALA A 20 22.57 6.48 -13.07
C ALA A 20 21.85 7.60 -12.30
N LYS A 21 22.25 8.86 -12.53
CA LYS A 21 21.72 10.06 -11.83
C LYS A 21 20.20 10.24 -11.88
N HIS A 22 19.54 9.69 -12.90
CA HIS A 22 18.07 9.77 -13.06
C HIS A 22 17.31 8.73 -12.22
N VAL A 23 17.99 7.72 -11.67
CA VAL A 23 17.37 6.70 -10.82
C VAL A 23 17.13 7.31 -9.45
N LYS A 24 15.94 7.03 -8.90
CA LYS A 24 15.53 7.48 -7.57
C LYS A 24 15.23 6.28 -6.68
N ILE A 25 15.65 6.37 -5.42
CA ILE A 25 15.32 5.39 -4.38
C ILE A 25 14.36 6.03 -3.38
N HIS A 26 13.15 5.45 -3.27
CA HIS A 26 12.20 5.78 -2.21
C HIS A 26 12.26 4.68 -1.16
N VAL A 27 12.52 5.03 0.10
CA VAL A 27 12.53 4.07 1.21
C VAL A 27 11.42 4.42 2.18
N LEU A 28 10.42 3.55 2.25
CA LEU A 28 9.35 3.61 3.23
C LEU A 28 9.71 2.68 4.38
N SER A 29 9.67 3.18 5.62
CA SER A 29 9.93 2.39 6.83
C SER A 29 9.17 2.95 8.03
N THR A 30 9.01 2.15 9.09
CA THR A 30 8.47 2.64 10.37
C THR A 30 9.56 3.21 11.30
N PHE A 31 10.83 3.01 10.94
CA PHE A 31 12.00 3.57 11.61
C PHE A 31 13.18 3.69 10.63
N THR A 32 14.08 4.64 10.87
CA THR A 32 15.28 4.83 10.05
C THR A 32 16.26 3.65 10.24
N HIS A 33 16.83 3.17 9.13
CA HIS A 33 17.79 2.06 9.09
C HIS A 33 18.74 2.19 7.89
N ARG A 34 19.71 1.30 7.71
CA ARG A 34 20.78 1.43 6.68
C ARG A 34 20.32 1.63 5.24
N SER A 35 19.14 1.11 4.84
CA SER A 35 18.63 1.40 3.49
C SER A 35 18.27 2.88 3.28
N CYS A 36 17.98 3.62 4.34
CA CYS A 36 17.62 5.05 4.27
C CYS A 36 18.82 5.93 3.90
N GLU A 37 20.04 5.48 4.19
CA GLU A 37 21.28 6.24 3.90
C GLU A 37 21.47 6.53 2.40
N LEU A 38 20.88 5.70 1.52
CA LEU A 38 20.92 5.89 0.06
C LEU A 38 19.58 6.36 -0.53
N ALA A 39 18.57 6.62 0.31
CA ALA A 39 17.27 7.05 -0.18
C ALA A 39 17.33 8.49 -0.73
N ASP A 40 16.78 8.71 -1.92
CA ASP A 40 16.49 10.07 -2.40
C ASP A 40 15.26 10.66 -1.71
N ASN A 41 14.37 9.80 -1.22
CA ASN A 41 13.16 10.15 -0.50
C ASN A 41 12.92 9.11 0.61
N GLU A 42 13.14 9.51 1.86
CA GLU A 42 12.85 8.71 3.05
C GLU A 42 11.44 9.05 3.57
N LEU A 43 10.62 8.02 3.78
CA LEU A 43 9.27 8.14 4.31
C LEU A 43 9.18 7.30 5.59
N ILE A 44 9.32 7.96 6.74
CA ILE A 44 9.03 7.35 8.03
C ILE A 44 7.53 7.47 8.31
N PHE A 45 6.83 6.34 8.33
CA PHE A 45 5.37 6.28 8.48
C PHE A 45 4.94 5.56 9.76
N LYS A 46 3.77 5.93 10.30
CA LYS A 46 3.17 5.23 11.44
C LYS A 46 2.79 3.79 11.05
N PRO A 47 2.99 2.77 11.90
CA PRO A 47 2.57 1.40 11.60
C PRO A 47 1.12 1.31 11.10
N GLN A 48 0.85 0.38 10.17
CA GLN A 48 -0.45 0.19 9.47
C GLN A 48 -0.89 1.32 8.51
N SER A 49 -0.19 2.46 8.46
CA SER A 49 -0.61 3.58 7.60
C SER A 49 -0.18 3.45 6.13
N ASP A 50 0.58 2.42 5.78
CA ASP A 50 0.90 2.06 4.40
C ASP A 50 -0.35 1.79 3.55
N LEU A 51 -1.41 1.22 4.13
CA LEU A 51 -2.72 1.08 3.48
C LEU A 51 -3.26 2.43 2.97
N ALA A 52 -3.10 3.50 3.75
CA ALA A 52 -3.52 4.84 3.33
C ALA A 52 -2.61 5.40 2.23
N ILE A 53 -1.30 5.16 2.32
CA ILE A 53 -0.31 5.57 1.30
C ILE A 53 -0.60 4.88 -0.04
N LEU A 54 -0.86 3.58 -0.05
CA LEU A 54 -1.18 2.82 -1.27
C LEU A 54 -2.46 3.34 -1.93
N ASN A 55 -3.52 3.55 -1.16
CA ASN A 55 -4.77 4.10 -1.68
C ASN A 55 -4.59 5.55 -2.19
N TYR A 56 -3.75 6.34 -1.53
CA TYR A 56 -3.40 7.68 -2.01
C TYR A 56 -2.66 7.66 -3.34
N ILE A 57 -1.69 6.75 -3.54
CA ILE A 57 -1.00 6.62 -4.84
C ILE A 57 -2.01 6.27 -5.94
N ALA A 58 -2.93 5.33 -5.68
CA ALA A 58 -3.99 4.99 -6.63
C ALA A 58 -4.89 6.19 -6.94
N ASN A 59 -5.33 6.92 -5.92
CA ASN A 59 -6.11 8.16 -6.09
C ASN A 59 -5.33 9.19 -6.92
N TYR A 60 -4.05 9.42 -6.60
CA TYR A 60 -3.19 10.36 -7.31
C TYR A 60 -3.09 10.02 -8.80
N ILE A 61 -2.85 8.75 -9.16
CA ILE A 61 -2.79 8.30 -10.55
C ILE A 61 -4.10 8.63 -11.28
N ILE A 62 -5.25 8.39 -10.64
CA ILE A 62 -6.57 8.66 -11.23
C ILE A 62 -6.82 10.16 -11.39
N GLN A 63 -6.57 10.96 -10.35
CA GLN A 63 -6.80 12.42 -10.38
C GLN A 63 -5.90 13.14 -11.38
N ASN A 64 -4.71 12.59 -11.66
CA ASN A 64 -3.76 13.18 -12.61
C ASN A 64 -3.90 12.61 -14.03
N GLY A 65 -4.94 11.82 -14.32
CA GLY A 65 -5.15 11.25 -15.66
C GLY A 65 -4.06 10.27 -16.09
N ALA A 66 -3.30 9.71 -15.15
CA ALA A 66 -2.13 8.86 -15.39
C ALA A 66 -2.48 7.37 -15.50
N VAL A 67 -3.77 7.03 -15.58
CA VAL A 67 -4.23 5.65 -15.76
C VAL A 67 -3.92 5.20 -17.18
N ASN A 68 -3.26 4.06 -17.32
CA ASN A 68 -3.13 3.38 -18.61
C ASN A 68 -4.47 2.74 -18.99
N GLN A 69 -5.31 3.52 -19.69
CA GLN A 69 -6.69 3.16 -20.01
C GLN A 69 -6.78 1.87 -20.83
N ASP A 70 -5.91 1.69 -21.83
CA ASP A 70 -5.93 0.50 -22.69
C ASP A 70 -5.58 -0.76 -21.91
N PHE A 71 -4.56 -0.69 -21.04
CA PHE A 71 -4.19 -1.83 -20.21
C PHE A 71 -5.29 -2.18 -19.21
N VAL A 72 -5.84 -1.17 -18.51
CA VAL A 72 -6.91 -1.38 -17.53
C VAL A 72 -8.14 -1.99 -18.20
N LYS A 73 -8.56 -1.46 -19.36
CA LYS A 73 -9.71 -1.97 -20.11
C LYS A 73 -9.55 -3.43 -20.54
N ASN A 74 -8.35 -3.82 -20.98
CA ASN A 74 -8.14 -5.13 -21.59
C ASN A 74 -7.67 -6.21 -20.60
N HIS A 75 -7.11 -5.83 -19.45
CA HIS A 75 -6.38 -6.76 -18.59
C HIS A 75 -6.69 -6.66 -17.09
N VAL A 76 -7.59 -5.77 -16.65
CA VAL A 76 -7.88 -5.55 -15.23
C VAL A 76 -9.37 -5.73 -14.93
N LYS A 77 -9.66 -6.31 -13.76
CA LYS A 77 -10.99 -6.31 -13.13
C LYS A 77 -10.89 -5.66 -11.76
N PHE A 78 -11.95 -4.97 -11.34
CA PHE A 78 -12.03 -4.34 -10.03
C PHE A 78 -12.94 -5.16 -9.12
N LYS A 79 -12.52 -5.32 -7.87
CA LYS A 79 -13.27 -6.01 -6.82
C LYS A 79 -13.21 -5.21 -5.53
N LYS A 80 -14.28 -5.27 -4.73
CA LYS A 80 -14.34 -4.71 -3.38
C LYS A 80 -14.42 -5.85 -2.36
N GLY A 81 -13.38 -5.97 -1.55
CA GLY A 81 -13.34 -6.88 -0.40
C GLY A 81 -14.26 -6.42 0.73
N VAL A 82 -14.73 -7.35 1.54
CA VAL A 82 -15.41 -7.02 2.80
C VAL A 82 -14.42 -6.36 3.77
N THR A 83 -14.94 -5.49 4.62
CA THR A 83 -14.17 -4.84 5.70
C THR A 83 -14.55 -5.46 7.04
N ASP A 84 -13.90 -5.02 8.12
CA ASP A 84 -14.23 -5.44 9.49
C ASP A 84 -14.11 -6.96 9.70
N ILE A 85 -12.92 -7.48 9.41
CA ILE A 85 -12.62 -8.91 9.32
C ILE A 85 -12.00 -9.49 10.60
N GLY A 86 -11.87 -8.70 11.67
CA GLY A 86 -11.17 -9.11 12.88
C GLY A 86 -9.64 -9.14 12.72
N TYR A 87 -8.97 -9.85 13.61
CA TYR A 87 -7.50 -9.91 13.73
C TYR A 87 -6.99 -11.36 13.86
N GLY A 88 -7.84 -12.37 13.63
CA GLY A 88 -7.47 -13.79 13.72
C GLY A 88 -7.12 -14.26 15.13
N LEU A 89 -7.62 -13.55 16.15
CA LEU A 89 -7.42 -13.91 17.55
C LEU A 89 -8.36 -15.04 17.98
N ARG A 90 -8.29 -15.47 19.25
CA ARG A 90 -9.26 -16.45 19.75
C ARG A 90 -10.70 -15.90 19.61
N PRO A 91 -11.71 -16.74 19.28
CA PRO A 91 -13.07 -16.25 19.03
C PRO A 91 -13.73 -15.50 20.20
N ASN A 92 -13.29 -15.75 21.43
CA ASN A 92 -13.78 -15.07 22.63
C ASN A 92 -13.10 -13.72 22.90
N HIS A 93 -12.09 -13.34 22.11
CA HIS A 93 -11.40 -12.07 22.26
C HIS A 93 -12.33 -10.91 21.88
N PRO A 94 -12.33 -9.77 22.62
CA PRO A 94 -13.26 -8.66 22.35
C PRO A 94 -13.23 -8.14 20.91
N LEU A 95 -12.04 -8.09 20.27
CA LEU A 95 -11.90 -7.67 18.88
C LEU A 95 -12.61 -8.61 17.89
N GLU A 96 -12.64 -9.92 18.18
CA GLU A 96 -13.31 -10.90 17.33
C GLU A 96 -14.82 -10.91 17.55
N GLN A 97 -15.26 -10.64 18.78
CA GLN A 97 -16.67 -10.47 19.08
C GLN A 97 -17.23 -9.24 18.35
N ALA A 98 -16.45 -8.15 18.26
CA ALA A 98 -16.82 -6.94 17.54
C ALA A 98 -16.85 -7.13 16.01
N ALA A 99 -15.90 -7.86 15.44
CA ALA A 99 -15.70 -7.96 13.99
C ALA A 99 -16.87 -8.57 13.22
N GLY A 100 -17.36 -7.92 12.17
CA GLY A 100 -18.49 -8.34 11.34
C GLY A 100 -18.26 -9.51 10.38
N ASN A 101 -17.01 -9.76 9.97
CA ASN A 101 -16.65 -10.69 8.89
C ASN A 101 -15.46 -11.62 9.22
N ASN A 102 -15.23 -11.96 10.48
CA ASN A 102 -14.10 -12.81 10.87
C ASN A 102 -14.25 -14.31 10.56
N GLY A 103 -15.43 -14.75 10.13
CA GLY A 103 -15.69 -16.13 9.73
C GLY A 103 -15.78 -17.13 10.89
N TYR A 104 -15.71 -16.70 12.16
CA TYR A 104 -15.91 -17.61 13.29
C TYR A 104 -17.38 -18.03 13.45
N PRO A 105 -17.66 -19.22 14.00
CA PRO A 105 -19.03 -19.64 14.27
C PRO A 105 -19.73 -18.70 15.27
N GLY A 106 -20.90 -18.19 14.88
CA GLY A 106 -21.82 -17.44 15.74
C GLY A 106 -22.62 -18.36 16.66
N SER A 107 -23.56 -17.77 17.40
CA SER A 107 -24.45 -18.50 18.33
C SER A 107 -25.36 -19.52 17.64
N ASP A 108 -25.63 -19.33 16.35
CA ASP A 108 -26.40 -20.25 15.50
C ASP A 108 -25.52 -21.31 14.81
N GLY A 109 -24.22 -21.33 15.12
CA GLY A 109 -23.23 -22.24 14.55
C GLY A 109 -22.74 -21.87 13.15
N LYS A 110 -23.22 -20.77 12.55
CA LYS A 110 -22.81 -20.34 11.20
C LYS A 110 -21.64 -19.36 11.25
N PRO A 111 -20.74 -19.34 10.25
CA PRO A 111 -19.67 -18.35 10.15
C PRO A 111 -20.20 -16.91 10.14
N LYS A 112 -19.58 -16.03 10.92
CA LYS A 112 -19.83 -14.59 10.91
C LYS A 112 -19.13 -13.97 9.69
N GLY A 113 -19.80 -14.02 8.54
CA GLY A 113 -19.26 -13.55 7.27
C GLY A 113 -18.14 -14.43 6.73
N ASP A 114 -17.35 -13.88 5.81
CA ASP A 114 -16.17 -14.52 5.23
C ASP A 114 -15.10 -13.44 4.96
N PRO A 115 -13.94 -13.46 5.64
CA PRO A 115 -12.93 -12.41 5.54
C PRO A 115 -12.31 -12.29 4.14
N ASN A 116 -12.45 -13.32 3.30
CA ASN A 116 -11.92 -13.34 1.94
C ASN A 116 -12.97 -12.96 0.88
N LYS A 117 -14.21 -12.66 1.30
CA LYS A 117 -15.28 -12.36 0.35
C LYS A 117 -15.01 -11.03 -0.36
N ALA A 118 -15.16 -11.04 -1.67
CA ALA A 118 -15.10 -9.85 -2.50
C ALA A 118 -16.20 -9.87 -3.57
N THR A 119 -16.66 -8.69 -3.95
CA THR A 119 -17.68 -8.48 -4.99
C THR A 119 -17.09 -7.72 -6.16
N ASP A 120 -17.55 -8.01 -7.39
CA ASP A 120 -17.14 -7.25 -8.57
C ASP A 120 -17.67 -5.81 -8.45
N ILE A 121 -16.83 -4.84 -8.80
CA ILE A 121 -17.20 -3.42 -8.87
C ILE A 121 -16.71 -2.83 -10.20
N SER A 122 -17.29 -1.70 -10.58
CA SER A 122 -16.81 -0.89 -11.69
C SER A 122 -15.54 -0.13 -11.34
N PHE A 123 -14.84 0.36 -12.37
CA PHE A 123 -13.72 1.28 -12.19
C PHE A 123 -14.16 2.60 -11.52
N ASP A 124 -15.36 3.09 -11.80
CA ASP A 124 -15.88 4.32 -11.21
C ASP A 124 -16.15 4.16 -9.71
N GLU A 125 -16.64 2.99 -9.28
CA GLU A 125 -16.76 2.67 -7.85
C GLU A 125 -15.40 2.57 -7.16
N PHE A 126 -14.39 2.00 -7.83
CA PHE A 126 -13.03 1.98 -7.30
C PHE A 126 -12.46 3.40 -7.17
N LYS A 127 -12.66 4.23 -8.20
CA LYS A 127 -12.28 5.65 -8.20
C LYS A 127 -12.94 6.41 -7.05
N ALA A 128 -14.25 6.21 -6.84
CA ALA A 128 -14.98 6.84 -5.74
C ALA A 128 -14.43 6.39 -4.37
N PHE A 129 -14.10 5.11 -4.22
CA PHE A 129 -13.51 4.57 -2.99
C PHE A 129 -12.15 5.20 -2.67
N VAL A 130 -11.21 5.21 -3.63
CA VAL A 130 -9.87 5.76 -3.36
C VAL A 130 -9.86 7.28 -3.27
N ALA A 131 -10.88 7.98 -3.78
CA ALA A 131 -10.99 9.44 -3.69
C ALA A 131 -10.99 9.96 -2.24
N GLU A 132 -11.42 9.14 -1.27
CA GLU A 132 -11.35 9.49 0.14
C GLU A 132 -9.92 9.64 0.67
N TYR A 133 -8.93 9.02 0.04
CA TYR A 133 -7.53 9.04 0.45
C TYR A 133 -6.81 10.21 -0.22
N THR A 134 -7.15 11.42 0.23
CA THR A 134 -6.50 12.66 -0.20
C THR A 134 -5.09 12.78 0.35
N LEU A 135 -4.29 13.68 -0.23
CA LEU A 135 -2.95 14.01 0.29
C LEU A 135 -2.99 14.41 1.77
N ASP A 136 -3.98 15.21 2.15
CA ASP A 136 -4.15 15.70 3.53
C ASP A 136 -4.50 14.58 4.50
N LYS A 137 -5.49 13.75 4.15
CA LYS A 137 -5.90 12.61 4.98
C LYS A 137 -4.75 11.61 5.14
N THR A 138 -4.03 11.32 4.04
CA THR A 138 -2.91 10.38 4.08
C THR A 138 -1.73 10.94 4.88
N HIS A 139 -1.44 12.23 4.79
CA HIS A 139 -0.47 12.90 5.66
C HIS A 139 -0.85 12.77 7.14
N GLU A 140 -2.10 13.06 7.49
CA GLU A 140 -2.59 12.97 8.86
C GLU A 140 -2.47 11.55 9.44
N ILE A 141 -2.93 10.55 8.67
CA ILE A 141 -2.89 9.14 9.08
C ILE A 141 -1.43 8.65 9.19
N SER A 142 -0.60 8.91 8.18
CA SER A 142 0.74 8.33 8.10
C SER A 142 1.83 9.09 8.84
N GLY A 143 1.65 10.39 9.06
CA GLY A 143 2.68 11.30 9.55
C GLY A 143 3.75 11.66 8.52
N VAL A 144 3.69 11.13 7.29
CA VAL A 144 4.68 11.42 6.24
C VAL A 144 4.43 12.79 5.64
N LEU A 145 5.47 13.59 5.45
CA LEU A 145 5.38 14.90 4.79
C LEU A 145 4.70 14.82 3.42
N LYS A 146 3.85 15.81 3.12
CA LYS A 146 3.06 15.86 1.88
C LYS A 146 3.93 15.83 0.63
N GLU A 147 5.05 16.56 0.64
CA GLU A 147 6.00 16.57 -0.47
C GLU A 147 6.62 15.19 -0.76
N ASN A 148 6.89 14.40 0.28
CA ASN A 148 7.43 13.05 0.13
C ASN A 148 6.38 12.08 -0.42
N LEU A 149 5.12 12.22 0.01
CA LEU A 149 3.98 11.47 -0.52
C LEU A 149 3.75 11.79 -2.00
N GLU A 150 3.72 13.08 -2.37
CA GLU A 150 3.61 13.49 -3.77
C GLU A 150 4.77 13.01 -4.62
N ALA A 151 6.01 13.12 -4.14
CA ALA A 151 7.18 12.64 -4.88
C ALA A 151 7.10 11.13 -5.16
N LEU A 152 6.63 10.34 -4.20
CA LEU A 152 6.38 8.92 -4.38
C LEU A 152 5.25 8.66 -5.40
N ALA A 153 4.12 9.34 -5.27
CA ALA A 153 2.99 9.15 -6.18
C ALA A 153 3.31 9.57 -7.62
N LYS A 154 4.06 10.66 -7.81
CA LYS A 154 4.58 11.11 -9.11
C LYS A 154 5.45 10.05 -9.79
N ALA A 155 6.27 9.32 -9.02
CA ALA A 155 7.11 8.26 -9.56
C ALA A 155 6.29 7.09 -10.15
N TYR A 156 5.15 6.74 -9.55
CA TYR A 156 4.22 5.74 -10.09
C TYR A 156 3.35 6.26 -11.24
N ALA A 157 3.04 7.56 -11.24
CA ALA A 157 2.17 8.18 -12.25
C ALA A 157 2.89 8.49 -13.58
N ASP A 158 4.21 8.65 -13.58
CA ASP A 158 4.95 8.97 -14.81
C ASP A 158 5.16 7.72 -15.69
N PRO A 159 4.55 7.63 -16.89
CA PRO A 159 4.69 6.48 -17.77
C PRO A 159 6.11 6.29 -18.34
N LYS A 160 6.99 7.30 -18.21
CA LYS A 160 8.40 7.22 -18.64
C LYS A 160 9.30 6.62 -17.56
N VAL A 161 8.83 6.54 -16.32
CA VAL A 161 9.58 6.00 -15.19
C VAL A 161 9.28 4.51 -15.05
N LYS A 162 10.34 3.69 -15.13
CA LYS A 162 10.23 2.25 -14.82
C LYS A 162 10.34 2.05 -13.32
N VAL A 163 9.25 1.60 -12.69
CA VAL A 163 9.18 1.38 -11.24
C VAL A 163 9.32 -0.10 -10.92
N VAL A 164 10.10 -0.40 -9.88
CA VAL A 164 10.13 -1.73 -9.24
C VAL A 164 9.80 -1.53 -7.76
N SER A 165 8.76 -2.20 -7.29
CA SER A 165 8.33 -2.15 -5.88
C SER A 165 8.86 -3.36 -5.13
N TYR A 166 9.58 -3.12 -4.04
CA TYR A 166 10.04 -4.18 -3.14
C TYR A 166 9.32 -4.09 -1.80
N TRP A 167 8.83 -5.24 -1.32
CA TRP A 167 8.33 -5.40 0.03
C TRP A 167 8.88 -6.70 0.62
N THR A 168 8.80 -6.83 1.94
CA THR A 168 9.20 -8.05 2.67
C THR A 168 8.20 -8.30 3.79
N MET A 169 8.67 -8.50 5.02
CA MET A 169 7.79 -8.81 6.16
C MET A 169 6.90 -7.65 6.58
N GLY A 170 7.26 -6.39 6.28
CA GLY A 170 6.42 -5.24 6.62
C GLY A 170 5.01 -5.28 6.04
N PHE A 171 4.82 -5.86 4.84
CA PHE A 171 3.48 -6.09 4.27
C PHE A 171 2.89 -7.44 4.69
N ASN A 172 3.72 -8.49 4.78
CA ASN A 172 3.23 -9.84 5.00
C ASN A 172 2.85 -10.12 6.47
N GLN A 173 3.41 -9.36 7.40
CA GLN A 173 3.17 -9.46 8.84
C GLN A 173 2.60 -8.12 9.34
N SER A 174 1.44 -7.76 8.76
CA SER A 174 0.67 -6.55 9.05
C SER A 174 -0.68 -6.87 9.70
#